data_AF-A0A2A4JRV9-F1
#
_entry.id   AF-A0A2A4JRV9-F1
#
_cell.length_a   1.000
_cell.length_b   1.000
_cell.length_c   1.000
_cell.angle_alpha   90.00
_cell.angle_beta   90.00
_cell.angle_gamma   90.00
#
_symmetry.space_group_name_H-M   'P 1'
#
loop_
_entity.id
_entity.type
_entity.pdbx_description
1 polymer ?
#
loop_
_entity_poly.entity_id
_entity_poly.type
_entity_poly.pdbx_seq_one_letter_code
_entity_poly.pdbx_strand_id
1 'polypeptide(L)'
;MSLQTCRSCSCGRSRIDSAALRRLGNLLGFTADALHRDMRYLLDSAEAADARLVFRLDAGCGAAYGFRTALELPCHRIVLAARSRFFRSVMSRRAGSPGTAGGAAAWCVDEAVLPRRFARALLHAAYTDTVDLSLIGRNSTSPSSTNSTGSGTAWSGVGRGGSRPVTAAMLDDAFQLYEIARFVEMPIVVQGCEDAIVEALTPDSLPHVLRWAAQPHASHWVH
;
A
#
# COMPACT_ATOMS: atom_id res chain seq x y z
N MET A 1 -14.25 -58.40 -32.74
CA MET A 1 -13.14 -57.44 -32.82
C MET A 1 -13.40 -56.32 -31.83
N SER A 2 -12.81 -56.42 -30.64
CA SER A 2 -12.94 -55.41 -29.57
C SER A 2 -12.05 -54.21 -29.88
N LEU A 3 -12.65 -53.03 -30.00
CA LEU A 3 -11.88 -51.78 -30.02
C LEU A 3 -11.91 -51.16 -28.62
N GLN A 4 -10.71 -51.11 -28.05
CA GLN A 4 -10.40 -50.55 -26.74
C GLN A 4 -10.63 -49.05 -26.70
N THR A 5 -11.05 -48.62 -25.51
CA THR A 5 -11.30 -47.27 -25.04
C THR A 5 -10.10 -46.33 -25.17
N CYS A 6 -10.27 -45.21 -25.89
CA CYS A 6 -9.40 -44.05 -25.73
C CYS A 6 -9.63 -43.44 -24.33
N ARG A 7 -8.62 -43.58 -23.49
CA ARG A 7 -8.57 -43.09 -22.11
C ARG A 7 -8.69 -41.57 -22.07
N SER A 8 -9.64 -41.11 -21.27
CA SER A 8 -9.79 -39.72 -20.82
C SER A 8 -8.46 -39.14 -20.33
N CYS A 9 -8.12 -37.92 -20.76
CA CYS A 9 -7.08 -37.12 -20.14
C CYS A 9 -7.43 -36.89 -18.66
N SER A 10 -6.76 -37.63 -17.77
CA SER A 10 -6.79 -37.40 -16.34
C SER A 10 -5.95 -36.15 -16.04
N CYS A 11 -6.59 -34.99 -15.93
CA CYS A 11 -6.02 -33.85 -15.21
C CYS A 11 -6.02 -34.16 -13.71
N GLY A 12 -5.19 -35.13 -13.31
CA GLY A 12 -4.79 -35.29 -11.92
C GLY A 12 -3.98 -34.06 -11.55
N ARG A 13 -4.43 -33.31 -10.55
CA ARG A 13 -3.61 -32.32 -9.83
C ARG A 13 -2.36 -33.01 -9.30
N SER A 14 -1.32 -33.13 -10.13
CA SER A 14 0.01 -33.47 -9.65
C SER A 14 0.42 -32.30 -8.77
N ARG A 15 0.59 -32.56 -7.47
CA ARG A 15 1.32 -31.63 -6.61
C ARG A 15 2.70 -31.50 -7.25
N ILE A 16 2.97 -30.36 -7.87
CA ILE A 16 4.28 -30.09 -8.46
C ILE A 16 5.28 -30.22 -7.32
N ASP A 17 6.23 -31.15 -7.45
CA ASP A 17 7.20 -31.43 -6.39
C ASP A 17 8.13 -30.22 -6.20
N SER A 18 8.05 -29.59 -5.02
CA SER A 18 8.85 -28.42 -4.68
C SER A 18 10.37 -28.68 -4.77
N ALA A 19 10.80 -29.93 -4.61
CA ALA A 19 12.19 -30.33 -4.76
C ALA A 19 12.61 -30.37 -6.24
N ALA A 20 11.71 -30.80 -7.12
CA ALA A 20 11.92 -30.80 -8.56
C ALA A 20 11.98 -29.37 -9.13
N LEU A 21 11.09 -28.48 -8.67
CA LEU A 21 11.14 -27.06 -9.03
C LEU A 21 12.43 -26.38 -8.56
N ARG A 22 12.92 -26.67 -7.35
CA ARG A 22 14.21 -26.16 -6.86
C ARG A 22 15.38 -26.67 -7.69
N ARG A 23 15.38 -27.95 -8.09
CA ARG A 23 16.43 -28.51 -8.97
C ARG A 23 16.41 -27.88 -10.35
N LEU A 24 15.23 -27.73 -10.97
CA LEU A 24 15.08 -27.03 -12.24
C LEU A 24 15.48 -25.57 -12.14
N GLY A 25 15.13 -24.90 -11.04
CA GLY A 25 15.54 -23.53 -10.79
C GLY A 25 17.06 -23.36 -10.68
N ASN A 26 17.73 -24.30 -9.99
CA ASN A 26 19.19 -24.32 -9.92
C ASN A 26 19.85 -24.62 -11.27
N LEU A 27 19.23 -25.46 -12.11
CA LEU A 27 19.74 -25.81 -13.44
C LEU A 27 19.52 -24.68 -14.47
N LEU A 28 18.41 -23.96 -14.36
CA LEU A 28 18.02 -22.89 -15.28
C LEU A 28 18.42 -21.49 -14.79
N GLY A 29 19.00 -21.39 -13.59
CA GLY A 29 19.36 -20.12 -12.95
C GLY A 29 18.18 -19.25 -12.52
N PHE A 30 16.96 -19.81 -12.48
CA PHE A 30 15.74 -19.08 -12.13
C PHE A 30 15.16 -19.59 -10.81
N THR A 31 15.00 -18.71 -9.82
CA THR A 31 14.20 -19.02 -8.62
C THR A 31 12.80 -18.44 -8.77
N ALA A 32 11.77 -19.14 -8.29
CA ALA A 32 10.38 -18.67 -8.38
C ALA A 32 10.19 -17.26 -7.79
N ASP A 33 11.01 -16.91 -6.79
CA ASP A 33 10.98 -15.62 -6.10
C ASP A 33 11.99 -14.60 -6.64
N ALA A 34 12.65 -14.87 -7.77
CA ALA A 34 13.68 -13.98 -8.33
C ALA A 34 13.12 -12.57 -8.58
N LEU A 35 12.00 -12.47 -9.30
CA LEU A 35 11.38 -11.17 -9.58
C LEU A 35 10.97 -10.43 -8.30
N HIS A 36 10.39 -11.12 -7.32
CA HIS A 36 9.99 -10.49 -6.07
C HIS A 36 11.21 -9.93 -5.32
N ARG A 37 12.32 -10.68 -5.29
CA ARG A 37 13.58 -10.24 -4.68
C ARG A 37 14.17 -9.05 -5.43
N ASP A 38 14.15 -9.07 -6.76
CA ASP A 38 14.67 -7.98 -7.60
C ASP A 38 13.82 -6.71 -7.45
N MET A 39 12.48 -6.85 -7.42
CA MET A 39 11.56 -5.73 -7.17
C MET A 39 11.76 -5.13 -5.78
N ARG A 40 11.97 -5.97 -4.76
CA ARG A 40 12.30 -5.51 -3.42
C ARG A 40 13.66 -4.81 -3.39
N TYR A 41 14.65 -5.34 -4.10
CA TYR A 41 15.96 -4.71 -4.23
C TYR A 41 15.85 -3.32 -4.87
N LEU A 42 15.08 -3.17 -5.96
CA LEU A 42 14.84 -1.86 -6.60
C LEU A 42 14.15 -0.85 -5.67
N LEU A 43 13.24 -1.30 -4.82
CA LEU A 43 12.58 -0.45 -3.83
C LEU A 43 13.57 0.02 -2.75
N ASP A 44 14.41 -0.88 -2.24
CA ASP A 44 15.35 -0.60 -1.15
C ASP A 44 16.58 0.19 -1.63
N SER A 45 17.08 -0.08 -2.84
CA SER A 45 18.24 0.60 -3.43
C SER A 45 17.89 1.90 -4.14
N ALA A 46 16.64 2.05 -4.61
CA ALA A 46 16.17 3.14 -5.46
C ALA A 46 17.01 3.37 -6.73
N GLU A 47 17.72 2.33 -7.19
CA GLU A 47 18.57 2.39 -8.37
C GLU A 47 17.75 2.69 -9.62
N ALA A 48 18.18 3.67 -10.41
CA ALA A 48 17.47 4.16 -11.62
C ALA A 48 16.06 4.72 -11.39
N ALA A 49 15.76 5.20 -10.17
CA ALA A 49 14.49 5.89 -9.90
C ALA A 49 14.33 7.15 -10.79
N ASP A 50 13.25 7.17 -11.57
CA ASP A 50 12.92 8.24 -12.53
C ASP A 50 11.81 9.18 -12.01
N ALA A 51 11.28 8.93 -10.82
CA ALA A 51 10.35 9.80 -10.12
C ALA A 51 10.57 9.80 -8.60
N ARG A 52 9.96 10.79 -7.93
CA ARG A 52 9.90 10.87 -6.47
C ARG A 52 8.53 11.34 -6.01
N LEU A 53 7.96 10.70 -5.01
CA LEU A 53 6.76 11.17 -4.31
C LEU A 53 7.19 12.18 -3.25
N VAL A 54 6.70 13.41 -3.37
CA VAL A 54 7.04 14.53 -2.48
C VAL A 54 5.79 14.93 -1.70
N PHE A 55 5.86 14.81 -0.38
CA PHE A 55 4.79 15.27 0.52
C PHE A 55 5.19 16.63 1.09
N ARG A 56 4.52 17.69 0.64
CA ARG A 56 4.77 19.05 1.14
C ARG A 56 3.90 19.31 2.36
N LEU A 57 4.50 19.86 3.41
CA LEU A 57 3.74 20.45 4.51
C LEU A 57 3.22 21.80 4.04
N ASP A 58 1.91 22.04 4.11
CA ASP A 58 1.41 23.40 3.97
C ASP A 58 1.97 24.24 5.12
N ALA A 59 2.65 25.32 4.74
CA ALA A 59 3.36 26.21 5.65
C ALA A 59 2.38 27.10 6.43
N GLY A 60 1.69 26.52 7.41
CA GLY A 60 0.71 27.22 8.25
C GLY A 60 1.19 27.57 9.67
N CYS A 61 2.34 27.07 10.13
CA CYS A 61 2.80 27.35 11.49
C CYS A 61 4.34 27.28 11.60
N GLY A 62 4.98 28.46 11.70
CA GLY A 62 6.31 28.63 12.29
C GLY A 62 7.50 27.97 11.57
N ALA A 63 7.70 28.25 10.28
CA ALA A 63 8.96 27.91 9.59
C ALA A 63 10.01 29.03 9.80
N ALA A 64 10.51 29.18 11.02
CA ALA A 64 11.57 30.14 11.32
C ALA A 64 13.00 29.59 11.10
N TYR A 65 13.16 28.27 10.87
CA TYR A 65 14.47 27.65 10.66
C TYR A 65 14.34 26.53 9.62
N GLY A 66 15.03 26.68 8.48
CA GLY A 66 14.85 25.94 7.22
C GLY A 66 15.20 24.46 7.21
N PHE A 67 14.63 23.66 8.11
CA PHE A 67 14.73 22.20 8.10
C PHE A 67 13.37 21.59 8.44
N ARG A 68 12.47 21.50 7.47
CA ARG A 68 11.26 20.68 7.60
C ARG A 68 11.22 19.68 6.45
N THR A 69 11.40 18.43 6.83
CA THR A 69 11.56 17.25 5.99
C THR A 69 10.32 17.04 5.14
N ALA A 70 10.34 17.51 3.89
CA ALA A 70 9.49 16.93 2.87
C ALA A 70 9.81 15.42 2.84
N LEU A 71 8.81 14.57 3.07
CA LEU A 71 9.01 13.14 2.86
C LEU A 71 9.15 12.97 1.35
N GLU A 72 10.35 12.59 0.92
CA GLU A 72 10.64 12.28 -0.49
C GLU A 72 10.90 10.78 -0.61
N LEU A 73 10.03 10.07 -1.33
CA LEU A 73 10.25 8.66 -1.64
C LEU A 73 10.62 8.51 -3.11
N PRO A 74 11.85 8.07 -3.45
CA PRO A 74 12.19 7.74 -4.83
C PRO A 74 11.36 6.55 -5.29
N CYS A 75 10.94 6.57 -6.55
CA CYS A 75 10.09 5.53 -7.13
C CYS A 75 10.24 5.47 -8.64
N HIS A 76 9.77 4.36 -9.21
CA HIS A 76 9.78 4.10 -10.64
C HIS A 76 8.40 4.38 -11.24
N ARG A 77 8.35 5.29 -12.20
CA ARG A 77 7.12 5.67 -12.92
C ARG A 77 6.44 4.45 -13.53
N ILE A 78 7.22 3.57 -14.15
CA ILE A 78 6.70 2.38 -14.83
C ILE A 78 5.99 1.43 -13.85
N VAL A 79 6.56 1.23 -12.66
CA VAL A 79 5.98 0.37 -11.63
C VAL A 79 4.66 0.97 -11.13
N LEU A 80 4.67 2.26 -10.76
CA LEU A 80 3.45 2.94 -10.32
C LEU A 80 2.37 3.01 -11.42
N ALA A 81 2.76 3.20 -12.68
CA ALA A 81 1.83 3.23 -13.82
C ALA A 81 1.14 1.89 -14.04
N ALA A 82 1.88 0.80 -13.85
CA ALA A 82 1.37 -0.55 -14.04
C ALA A 82 0.40 -0.94 -12.93
N ARG A 83 0.66 -0.50 -11.69
CA ARG A 83 -0.11 -0.89 -10.50
C ARG A 83 -1.27 0.04 -10.16
N SER A 84 -1.21 1.30 -10.60
CA SER A 84 -2.24 2.30 -10.32
C SER A 84 -2.66 3.02 -11.61
N ARG A 85 -3.95 2.92 -11.92
CA ARG A 85 -4.56 3.64 -13.04
C ARG A 85 -4.61 5.15 -12.80
N PHE A 86 -4.77 5.58 -11.54
CA PHE A 86 -4.67 6.98 -11.15
C PHE A 86 -3.31 7.55 -11.53
N PHE A 87 -2.22 6.92 -11.09
CA PHE A 87 -0.87 7.39 -11.39
C PHE A 87 -0.56 7.33 -12.88
N ARG A 88 -0.98 6.27 -13.58
CA ARG A 88 -0.90 6.18 -15.05
C ARG A 88 -1.55 7.38 -15.74
N SER A 89 -2.75 7.75 -15.29
CA SER A 89 -3.50 8.87 -15.85
C SER A 89 -2.85 10.23 -15.56
N VAL A 90 -2.32 10.41 -14.34
CA VAL A 90 -1.55 11.62 -13.95
C VAL A 90 -0.28 11.75 -14.80
N MET A 91 0.42 10.64 -15.04
CA MET A 91 1.62 10.61 -15.88
C MET A 91 1.34 10.94 -17.33
N SER A 92 0.28 10.36 -17.89
CA SER A 92 -0.11 10.59 -19.29
C SER A 92 -0.42 12.08 -19.53
N ARG A 93 -1.07 12.76 -18.59
CA ARG A 93 -1.35 14.21 -18.68
C ARG A 93 -0.11 15.08 -18.57
N ARG A 94 0.90 14.67 -17.79
CA ARG A 94 2.15 15.43 -17.60
C ARG A 94 3.18 15.18 -18.70
N ALA A 95 3.11 14.07 -19.41
CA ALA A 95 4.00 13.74 -20.53
C ALA A 95 3.88 14.71 -21.72
N GLY A 96 2.79 15.49 -21.81
CA GLY A 96 2.60 16.52 -22.82
C GLY A 96 3.04 17.93 -22.42
N SER A 97 3.56 18.15 -21.19
CA SER A 97 4.02 19.46 -20.75
C SER A 97 5.48 19.69 -21.17
N PRO A 98 5.77 20.63 -22.10
CA PRO A 98 7.07 20.75 -22.78
C PRO A 98 8.21 21.35 -21.92
N GLY A 99 8.15 21.28 -20.59
CA GLY A 99 9.10 21.95 -19.68
C GLY A 99 9.89 21.04 -18.73
N THR A 100 9.66 19.73 -18.71
CA THR A 100 10.29 18.78 -17.76
C THR A 100 11.21 17.76 -18.43
N ALA A 101 11.79 18.11 -19.58
CA ALA A 101 12.77 17.30 -20.28
C ALA A 101 14.07 17.19 -19.46
N GLY A 102 14.28 16.05 -18.80
CA GLY A 102 15.60 15.62 -18.32
C GLY A 102 15.78 15.44 -16.81
N GLY A 103 14.78 15.71 -15.98
CA GLY A 103 14.87 15.52 -14.51
C GLY A 103 13.89 14.48 -13.97
N ALA A 104 14.27 13.77 -12.89
CA ALA A 104 13.38 12.86 -12.18
C ALA A 104 12.07 13.57 -11.78
N ALA A 105 10.93 13.02 -12.18
CA ALA A 105 9.65 13.69 -12.00
C ALA A 105 9.27 13.76 -10.52
N ALA A 106 9.20 14.96 -9.95
CA ALA A 106 8.75 15.16 -8.58
C ALA A 106 7.22 15.26 -8.52
N TRP A 107 6.58 14.36 -7.80
CA TRP A 107 5.12 14.30 -7.68
C TRP A 107 4.72 14.82 -6.32
N CYS A 108 4.26 16.07 -6.30
CA CYS A 108 3.63 16.62 -5.11
C CYS A 108 2.32 15.87 -4.87
N VAL A 109 2.25 15.10 -3.79
CA VAL A 109 1.03 14.44 -3.36
C VAL A 109 0.46 15.24 -2.20
N ASP A 110 -0.82 15.55 -2.30
CA ASP A 110 -1.54 16.26 -1.25
C ASP A 110 -1.77 15.31 -0.05
N GLU A 111 -1.50 15.81 1.15
CA GLU A 111 -1.69 15.09 2.40
C GLU A 111 -3.17 14.74 2.64
N ALA A 112 -4.09 15.54 2.08
CA ALA A 112 -5.52 15.27 2.15
C ALA A 112 -5.93 14.02 1.35
N VAL A 113 -5.18 13.69 0.29
CA VAL A 113 -5.49 12.58 -0.62
C VAL A 113 -4.71 11.31 -0.24
N LEU A 114 -3.44 11.47 0.09
CA LEU A 114 -2.57 10.39 0.55
C LEU A 114 -1.76 10.91 1.73
N PRO A 115 -2.19 10.65 2.97
CA PRO A 115 -1.40 10.99 4.14
C PRO A 115 -0.04 10.31 4.08
N ARG A 116 1.02 11.05 4.42
CA ARG A 116 2.42 10.61 4.31
C ARG A 116 2.69 9.31 5.05
N ARG A 117 1.94 9.04 6.12
CA ARG A 117 2.10 7.83 6.94
C ARG A 117 1.79 6.54 6.19
N PHE A 118 0.95 6.60 5.16
CA PHE A 118 0.60 5.45 4.31
C PHE A 118 1.50 5.33 3.08
N ALA A 119 2.24 6.38 2.73
CA ALA A 119 3.03 6.44 1.51
C ALA A 119 4.01 5.27 1.39
N ARG A 120 4.69 4.91 2.50
CA ARG A 120 5.66 3.80 2.51
C ARG A 120 4.98 2.44 2.38
N ALA A 121 3.86 2.22 3.05
CA ALA A 121 3.09 0.97 2.94
C ALA A 121 2.52 0.78 1.52
N LEU A 122 1.99 1.85 0.94
CA LEU A 122 1.46 1.87 -0.42
C LEU A 122 2.56 1.62 -1.46
N LEU A 123 3.71 2.29 -1.30
CA LEU A 123 4.86 2.10 -2.18
C LEU A 123 5.43 0.69 -2.06
N HIS A 124 5.56 0.14 -0.85
CA HIS A 124 6.00 -1.23 -0.64
C HIS A 124 5.08 -2.21 -1.37
N ALA A 125 3.77 -2.09 -1.17
CA ALA A 125 2.79 -2.96 -1.82
C ALA A 125 2.82 -2.87 -3.36
N ALA A 126 3.16 -1.71 -3.93
CA ALA A 126 3.30 -1.57 -5.38
C ALA A 126 4.48 -2.39 -5.97
N TYR A 127 5.53 -2.66 -5.18
CA TYR A 127 6.69 -3.44 -5.62
C TYR A 127 6.60 -4.91 -5.23
N THR A 128 6.14 -5.20 -4.01
CA THR A 128 6.15 -6.55 -3.44
C THR A 128 4.84 -7.29 -3.63
N ASP A 129 3.78 -6.61 -4.06
CA ASP A 129 2.40 -7.13 -4.11
C ASP A 129 1.89 -7.62 -2.75
N THR A 130 2.47 -7.11 -1.65
CA THR A 130 2.09 -7.45 -0.28
C THR A 130 1.79 -6.19 0.53
N VAL A 131 0.65 -6.21 1.23
CA VAL A 131 0.25 -5.13 2.13
C VAL A 131 0.82 -5.40 3.51
N ASP A 132 1.64 -4.49 4.01
CA ASP A 132 2.19 -4.56 5.37
C ASP A 132 1.76 -3.31 6.15
N LEU A 133 0.81 -3.51 7.07
CA LEU A 133 0.26 -2.44 7.92
C LEU A 133 1.27 -1.97 8.97
N SER A 134 2.36 -2.71 9.23
CA SER A 134 3.42 -2.28 10.15
C SER A 134 4.25 -1.13 9.58
N LEU A 135 4.29 -0.98 8.26
CA LEU A 135 4.97 0.10 7.55
C LEU A 135 4.22 1.43 7.62
N ILE A 136 2.98 1.42 8.11
CA ILE A 136 2.20 2.62 8.34
C ILE A 136 2.83 3.35 9.53
N GLY A 137 3.29 4.57 9.27
CA GLY A 137 4.01 5.36 10.27
C GLY A 137 3.11 5.71 11.46
N ARG A 138 3.14 4.89 12.52
CA ARG A 138 2.45 5.12 13.81
C ARG A 138 2.96 6.37 14.55
N ASN A 139 4.12 6.87 14.14
CA ASN A 139 4.85 7.98 14.76
C ASN A 139 5.02 9.21 13.85
N SER A 140 4.17 9.40 12.83
CA SER A 140 4.01 10.75 12.29
C SER A 140 3.07 11.55 13.19
N THR A 141 3.45 11.76 14.45
CA THR A 141 3.11 13.02 15.08
C THR A 141 3.71 14.08 14.17
N SER A 142 2.86 14.86 13.50
CA SER A 142 3.24 16.22 13.16
C SER A 142 3.89 16.80 14.41
N PRO A 143 5.08 17.42 14.35
CA PRO A 143 5.65 18.09 15.51
C PRO A 143 4.77 19.30 15.82
N SER A 144 3.73 19.03 16.61
CA SER A 144 2.80 19.98 17.19
C SER A 144 2.35 19.37 18.52
N SER A 145 3.33 19.13 19.38
CA SER A 145 3.09 18.86 20.79
C SER A 145 4.22 19.48 21.59
N THR A 146 4.26 20.80 21.58
CA THR A 146 4.72 21.59 22.72
C THR A 146 3.54 22.40 23.18
N ASN A 147 3.10 22.10 24.41
CA ASN A 147 2.10 22.79 25.22
C ASN A 147 1.44 24.03 24.62
N SER A 148 0.15 23.94 24.32
CA SER A 148 -0.76 25.03 24.66
C SER A 148 -2.12 24.47 25.05
N THR A 149 -2.55 24.96 26.19
CA THR A 149 -3.81 24.72 26.86
C THR A 149 -4.98 25.12 25.95
N GLY A 150 -5.89 24.18 25.68
CA GLY A 150 -7.29 24.47 25.36
C GLY A 150 -7.69 24.68 23.89
N SER A 151 -8.65 23.85 23.47
CA SER A 151 -9.67 24.09 22.41
C SER A 151 -9.16 24.12 20.95
N GLY A 152 -9.69 23.35 19.99
CA GLY A 152 -10.84 22.45 19.93
C GLY A 152 -10.91 21.81 18.54
N THR A 153 -11.80 20.82 18.39
CA THR A 153 -12.13 20.06 17.16
C THR A 153 -11.12 19.00 16.67
N ALA A 154 -10.68 18.14 17.57
CA ALA A 154 -10.38 16.75 17.23
C ALA A 154 -11.54 15.89 17.76
N TRP A 155 -12.08 15.06 16.88
CA TRP A 155 -13.17 14.11 17.09
C TRP A 155 -12.57 12.89 17.81
N SER A 156 -11.96 13.18 18.96
CA SER A 156 -11.54 12.25 19.99
C SER A 156 -12.62 12.31 21.07
N GLY A 157 -13.78 11.73 20.74
CA GLY A 157 -14.91 11.60 21.66
C GLY A 157 -14.83 10.28 22.42
N VAL A 158 -14.37 10.38 23.68
CA VAL A 158 -14.74 9.54 24.83
C VAL A 158 -14.30 8.07 24.82
N GLY A 159 -13.28 7.79 25.62
CA GLY A 159 -12.94 6.44 26.09
C GLY A 159 -11.61 6.39 26.83
N ARG A 160 -11.67 6.69 28.14
CA ARG A 160 -10.68 6.49 29.23
C ARG A 160 -9.40 5.71 28.87
N GLY A 161 -8.25 6.22 29.32
CA GLY A 161 -6.92 5.64 29.18
C GLY A 161 -6.80 4.18 29.60
N GLY A 162 -7.17 3.29 28.68
CA GLY A 162 -6.78 1.89 28.63
C GLY A 162 -6.04 1.67 27.31
N SER A 163 -5.06 0.78 27.33
CA SER A 163 -4.42 0.27 26.12
C SER A 163 -5.49 -0.05 25.08
N ARG A 164 -5.62 0.80 24.05
CA ARG A 164 -6.52 0.54 22.92
C ARG A 164 -6.05 -0.81 22.34
N PRO A 165 -6.93 -1.81 22.16
CA PRO A 165 -6.48 -3.11 21.67
C PRO A 165 -5.77 -2.89 20.34
N VAL A 166 -4.55 -3.43 20.22
CA VAL A 166 -3.67 -3.23 19.05
C VAL A 166 -4.40 -3.54 17.74
N THR A 167 -5.34 -4.49 17.79
CA THR A 167 -6.21 -4.90 16.69
C THR A 167 -7.16 -3.79 16.20
N ALA A 168 -7.69 -2.94 17.09
CA ALA A 168 -8.58 -1.85 16.69
C ALA A 168 -7.82 -0.74 15.95
N ALA A 169 -6.60 -0.41 16.40
CA ALA A 169 -5.75 0.55 15.70
C ALA A 169 -5.31 0.02 14.32
N MET A 170 -4.99 -1.26 14.21
CA MET A 170 -4.69 -1.91 12.94
C MET A 170 -5.89 -1.91 11.98
N LEU A 171 -7.11 -2.13 12.49
CA LEU A 171 -8.34 -2.05 11.69
C LEU A 171 -8.59 -0.63 11.18
N ASP A 172 -8.44 0.38 12.05
CA ASP A 172 -8.59 1.79 11.65
C ASP A 172 -7.57 2.18 10.56
N ASP A 173 -6.33 1.68 10.66
CA ASP A 173 -5.29 1.83 9.64
C ASP A 173 -5.67 1.11 8.33
N ALA A 174 -6.22 -0.11 8.41
CA ALA A 174 -6.65 -0.89 7.25
C ALA A 174 -7.82 -0.25 6.51
N PHE A 175 -8.83 0.27 7.24
CA PHE A 175 -9.98 0.97 6.65
C PHE A 175 -9.56 2.25 5.91
N GLN A 176 -8.65 3.03 6.48
CA GLN A 176 -8.14 4.24 5.84
C GLN A 176 -7.28 3.91 4.62
N LEU A 177 -6.39 2.91 4.74
CA LEU A 177 -5.56 2.48 3.60
C LEU A 177 -6.43 1.92 2.47
N TYR A 178 -7.52 1.22 2.79
CA TYR A 178 -8.50 0.73 1.82
C TYR A 178 -9.13 1.86 1.00
N GLU A 179 -9.61 2.91 1.66
CA GLU A 179 -10.23 4.06 0.99
C GLU A 179 -9.23 4.79 0.07
N ILE A 180 -8.02 5.01 0.57
CA ILE A 180 -6.91 5.58 -0.22
C ILE A 180 -6.59 4.68 -1.43
N ALA A 181 -6.51 3.36 -1.23
CA ALA A 181 -6.18 2.42 -2.29
C ALA A 181 -7.26 2.38 -3.38
N ARG A 182 -8.54 2.51 -3.01
CA ARG A 182 -9.65 2.71 -3.95
C ARG A 182 -9.50 4.00 -4.73
N PHE A 183 -9.19 5.11 -4.05
CA PHE A 183 -8.99 6.41 -4.71
C PHE A 183 -7.81 6.38 -5.70
N VAL A 184 -6.69 5.77 -5.32
CA VAL A 184 -5.50 5.62 -6.16
C VAL A 184 -5.67 4.48 -7.20
N GLU A 185 -6.82 3.81 -7.22
CA GLU A 185 -7.15 2.71 -8.14
C GLU A 185 -6.06 1.62 -8.17
N MET A 186 -5.62 1.18 -6.99
CA MET A 186 -4.61 0.13 -6.85
C MET A 186 -5.23 -1.15 -6.27
N PRO A 187 -5.63 -2.12 -7.12
CA PRO A 187 -6.45 -3.26 -6.70
C PRO A 187 -5.72 -4.19 -5.73
N ILE A 188 -4.40 -4.35 -5.87
CA ILE A 188 -3.60 -5.21 -5.00
C ILE A 188 -3.66 -4.78 -3.53
N VAL A 189 -3.72 -3.46 -3.26
CA VAL A 189 -3.82 -2.94 -1.89
C VAL A 189 -5.24 -2.99 -1.38
N VAL A 190 -6.24 -2.75 -2.23
CA VAL A 190 -7.66 -2.92 -1.89
C VAL A 190 -7.89 -4.35 -1.37
N GLN A 191 -7.45 -5.35 -2.13
CA GLN A 191 -7.57 -6.75 -1.75
C GLN A 191 -6.77 -7.08 -0.48
N GLY A 192 -5.51 -6.64 -0.39
CA GLY A 192 -4.70 -6.91 0.80
C GLY A 192 -5.26 -6.25 2.08
N CYS A 193 -5.94 -5.11 1.97
CA CYS A 193 -6.68 -4.52 3.08
C CYS A 193 -7.90 -5.34 3.46
N GLU A 194 -8.68 -5.86 2.50
CA GLU A 194 -9.81 -6.76 2.76
C GLU A 194 -9.36 -8.04 3.48
N ASP A 195 -8.28 -8.66 3.01
CA ASP A 195 -7.69 -9.86 3.62
C ASP A 195 -7.26 -9.58 5.08
N ALA A 196 -6.58 -8.45 5.31
CA ALA A 196 -6.14 -8.05 6.65
C ALA A 196 -7.32 -7.78 7.61
N ILE A 197 -8.42 -7.19 7.11
CA ILE A 197 -9.64 -6.95 7.91
C ILE A 197 -10.29 -8.28 8.29
N VAL A 198 -10.39 -9.22 7.34
CA VAL A 198 -10.97 -10.56 7.58
C VAL A 198 -10.10 -11.36 8.56
N GLU A 199 -8.78 -11.28 8.45
CA GLU A 199 -7.85 -11.94 9.37
C GLU A 199 -7.93 -11.37 10.80
N ALA A 200 -8.18 -10.07 10.93
CA ALA A 200 -8.35 -9.39 12.21
C ALA A 200 -9.77 -9.54 12.82
N LEU A 201 -10.65 -10.33 12.20
CA LEU A 201 -12.03 -10.51 12.66
C LEU A 201 -12.08 -11.40 13.90
N THR A 202 -12.52 -10.81 15.00
CA THR A 202 -12.77 -11.46 16.29
C THR A 202 -14.18 -11.09 16.76
N PRO A 203 -14.80 -11.83 17.67
CA PRO A 203 -16.12 -11.46 18.21
C PRO A 203 -16.14 -10.02 18.79
N ASP A 204 -15.00 -9.54 19.29
CA ASP A 204 -14.86 -8.20 19.84
C ASP A 204 -14.66 -7.10 18.78
N SER A 205 -14.05 -7.42 17.63
CA SER A 205 -13.82 -6.47 16.53
C SER A 205 -14.96 -6.43 15.52
N LEU A 206 -15.80 -7.46 15.47
CA LEU A 206 -16.96 -7.60 14.58
C LEU A 206 -17.91 -6.38 14.57
N PRO A 207 -18.36 -5.81 15.71
CA PRO A 207 -19.25 -4.65 15.66
C PRO A 207 -18.57 -3.40 15.07
N HIS A 208 -17.24 -3.31 15.15
CA HIS A 208 -16.46 -2.24 14.53
C HIS A 208 -16.41 -2.40 13.02
N VAL A 209 -16.11 -3.62 12.55
CA VAL A 209 -16.08 -3.95 11.11
C VAL A 209 -17.46 -3.80 10.47
N LEU A 210 -18.54 -4.25 11.11
CA LEU A 210 -19.90 -4.11 10.57
C LEU A 210 -20.34 -2.64 10.43
N ARG A 211 -19.95 -1.78 11.37
CA ARG A 211 -20.23 -0.34 11.27
C ARG A 211 -19.50 0.28 10.09
N TRP A 212 -18.27 -0.14 9.84
CA TRP A 212 -17.52 0.27 8.66
C TRP A 212 -18.17 -0.29 7.38
N ALA A 213 -18.48 -1.59 7.32
CA ALA A 213 -19.10 -2.24 6.17
C ALA A 213 -20.46 -1.64 5.75
N ALA A 214 -21.18 -1.03 6.70
CA ALA A 214 -22.41 -0.30 6.42
C ALA A 214 -22.20 1.06 5.71
N GLN A 215 -20.96 1.56 5.65
CA GLN A 215 -20.64 2.83 4.98
C GLN A 215 -20.63 2.64 3.45
N PRO A 216 -21.04 3.66 2.68
CA PRO A 216 -21.14 3.55 1.21
C PRO A 216 -19.78 3.38 0.51
N HIS A 217 -18.69 3.71 1.20
CA HIS A 217 -17.31 3.60 0.72
C HIS A 217 -16.60 2.34 1.22
N ALA A 218 -17.29 1.45 1.92
CA ALA A 218 -16.73 0.19 2.38
C ALA A 218 -16.61 -0.85 1.26
N SER A 219 -16.00 -1.99 1.57
CA SER A 219 -15.88 -3.09 0.62
C SER A 219 -17.21 -3.84 0.45
N HIS A 220 -17.42 -4.33 -0.77
CA HIS A 220 -18.55 -5.22 -1.09
C HIS A 220 -18.32 -6.67 -0.66
N TRP A 221 -17.10 -6.98 -0.20
CA TRP A 221 -16.64 -8.35 0.05
C TRP A 221 -16.47 -8.68 1.53
N VAL A 222 -16.50 -7.68 2.41
CA VAL A 222 -16.36 -7.87 3.86
C VAL A 222 -17.71 -7.55 4.52
N HIS A 223 -18.45 -8.59 4.89
CA HIS A 223 -19.74 -8.53 5.58
C HIS A 223 -19.81 -9.57 6.69
#